data_AF-A0A975VNG3-F1
#
_entry.id   AF-A0A975VNG3-F1
#
_cell.length_a   1.000
_cell.length_b   1.000
_cell.length_c   1.000
_cell.angle_alpha   90.00
_cell.angle_beta   90.00
_cell.angle_gamma   90.00
#
_symmetry.space_group_name_H-M   'P 1'
#
loop_
_entity.id
_entity.type
_entity.pdbx_description
1 polymer ?
#
loop_
_entity_poly.entity_id
_entity_poly.type
_entity_poly.pdbx_seq_one_letter_code
_entity_poly.pdbx_strand_id
1 'polypeptide(L)'
;MTAIPARALLLLTAAVLVAHAVLLRASPGAVQAPDHAPARPFVTRTVALAAPPAAVAAQPTVAPPARPPTPKPQTVAARPVKRAPAAELIAPAPTPATQSPAEIVAATATRETAAAPTIAAIALPGSMRLNYKVEVRKGSLSVQANGQLHWRHDADSYEARLEVSAPLLPSRSQHSVGRVTPEGLAPLRFSDKGRSEEAAHFERDKGKVTFSSNRPDAPLVAGAQDRLSVLLQLAAMIAGSPGKFPPGTHTTIQTAGTRDSEPWVFTVEGDEHLQLPGGKVATLKLIRNPRKEYDTKVELWLAPTMDYAPVRLRLTQPNGDSVDQQWASTDRG
;
A
#
# COMPACT_ATOMS: atom_id res chain seq x y z
N MET A 1 -20.64 38.19 35.40
CA MET A 1 -19.48 38.25 34.47
C MET A 1 -18.80 39.59 34.66
N THR A 2 -17.63 39.63 35.31
CA THR A 2 -16.88 40.86 35.55
C THR A 2 -16.11 41.26 34.28
N ALA A 3 -16.35 42.47 33.77
CA ALA A 3 -15.65 42.98 32.59
C ALA A 3 -14.15 43.16 32.90
N ILE A 4 -13.29 42.76 31.96
CA ILE A 4 -11.84 42.96 32.07
C ILE A 4 -11.56 44.48 32.06
N PRO A 5 -10.84 45.03 33.05
CA PRO A 5 -10.60 46.48 33.11
C PRO A 5 -9.75 46.92 31.92
N ALA A 6 -10.15 48.01 31.25
CA ALA A 6 -9.49 48.51 30.04
C ALA A 6 -7.97 48.75 30.21
N ARG A 7 -7.52 49.05 31.42
CA ARG A 7 -6.09 49.17 31.78
C ARG A 7 -5.31 47.87 31.58
N ALA A 8 -5.91 46.71 31.88
CA ALA A 8 -5.27 45.40 31.64
C ALA A 8 -5.18 45.10 30.14
N LEU A 9 -6.19 45.49 29.36
CA LEU A 9 -6.17 45.33 27.90
C LEU A 9 -5.07 46.19 27.25
N LEU A 10 -4.92 47.44 27.71
CA LEU A 10 -3.87 48.37 27.27
C LEU A 10 -2.45 47.89 27.65
N LEU A 11 -2.27 47.34 28.85
CA LEU A 11 -0.99 46.75 29.25
C LEU A 11 -0.64 45.52 28.41
N LEU A 12 -1.62 44.68 28.10
CA LEU A 12 -1.43 43.51 27.23
C LEU A 12 -1.05 43.92 25.81
N THR A 13 -1.74 44.88 25.19
CA THR A 13 -1.38 45.35 23.84
C THR A 13 -0.03 46.06 23.81
N ALA A 14 0.32 46.85 24.82
CA ALA A 14 1.66 47.42 24.95
C ALA A 14 2.75 46.34 25.04
N ALA A 15 2.55 45.31 25.86
CA ALA A 15 3.49 44.19 25.99
C ALA A 15 3.65 43.41 24.67
N VAL A 16 2.56 43.15 23.95
CA VAL A 16 2.59 42.48 22.64
C VAL A 16 3.32 43.33 21.58
N LEU A 17 3.12 44.65 21.57
CA LEU A 17 3.82 45.56 20.65
C LEU A 17 5.33 45.63 20.95
N VAL A 18 5.72 45.68 22.22
CA VAL A 18 7.14 45.62 22.62
C VAL A 18 7.77 44.28 22.21
N ALA A 19 7.07 43.16 22.41
CA ALA A 19 7.55 41.85 21.98
C ALA A 19 7.78 41.78 20.45
N HIS A 20 6.85 42.31 19.64
CA HIS A 20 7.03 42.40 18.18
C HIS A 20 8.19 43.32 17.79
N ALA A 21 8.35 44.47 18.45
CA ALA A 21 9.46 45.39 18.18
C ALA A 21 10.83 44.77 18.50
N VAL A 22 10.93 43.98 19.58
CA VAL A 22 12.12 43.20 19.92
C VAL A 22 12.38 42.11 18.87
N LEU A 23 11.36 41.34 18.47
CA LEU A 23 11.50 40.27 17.47
C LEU A 23 11.98 40.80 16.11
N LEU A 24 11.44 41.94 15.67
CA LEU A 24 11.81 42.62 14.43
C LEU A 24 13.25 43.17 14.49
N ARG A 25 13.68 43.71 15.64
CA ARG A 25 15.07 44.19 15.82
C ARG A 25 16.09 43.07 16.00
N ALA A 26 15.69 41.91 16.53
CA ALA A 26 16.54 40.73 16.68
C ALA A 26 16.76 39.96 15.37
N SER A 27 16.09 40.33 14.27
CA SER A 27 16.07 39.59 13.00
C SER A 27 16.62 40.37 11.79
N PRO A 28 17.84 40.95 11.83
CA PRO A 28 18.38 41.81 10.76
C PRO A 28 18.80 41.08 9.46
N GLY A 29 18.35 39.83 9.22
CA GLY A 29 18.82 38.99 8.10
C GLY A 29 17.78 38.12 7.39
N ALA A 30 16.48 38.27 7.69
CA ALA A 30 15.45 37.35 7.17
C ALA A 30 14.99 37.61 5.72
N VAL A 31 15.54 38.62 5.02
CA VAL A 31 15.29 38.88 3.59
C VAL A 31 16.62 39.16 2.88
N GLN A 32 17.41 38.11 2.71
CA GLN A 32 18.38 38.06 1.61
C GLN A 32 17.66 37.44 0.40
N ALA A 33 17.53 38.22 -0.68
CA ALA A 33 17.26 37.63 -1.97
C ALA A 33 18.40 36.65 -2.30
N PRO A 34 18.13 35.49 -2.92
CA PRO A 34 19.19 34.57 -3.26
C PRO A 34 20.18 35.25 -4.22
N ASP A 35 21.45 35.34 -3.81
CA ASP A 35 22.51 35.78 -4.70
C ASP A 35 22.48 34.91 -5.97
N HIS A 36 22.38 35.58 -7.12
CA HIS A 36 22.56 34.90 -8.40
C HIS A 36 24.01 34.43 -8.49
N ALA A 37 24.24 33.16 -8.15
CA ALA A 37 25.50 32.50 -8.39
C ALA A 37 25.89 32.69 -9.88
N PRO A 38 27.12 33.12 -10.19
CA PRO A 38 27.52 33.35 -11.57
C PRO A 38 27.37 32.05 -12.37
N ALA A 39 26.61 32.13 -13.46
CA ALA A 39 26.31 30.98 -14.30
C ALA A 39 27.63 30.36 -14.79
N ARG A 40 27.89 29.12 -14.36
CA ARG A 40 29.02 28.34 -14.90
C ARG A 40 28.74 28.12 -16.39
N PRO A 41 29.69 28.47 -17.30
CA PRO A 41 29.46 28.29 -18.73
C PRO A 41 29.26 26.82 -19.04
N PHE A 42 28.15 26.49 -19.71
CA PHE A 42 27.88 25.15 -20.21
C PHE A 42 28.88 24.83 -21.32
N VAL A 43 29.79 23.89 -21.08
CA VAL A 43 30.71 23.38 -22.10
C VAL A 43 30.05 22.21 -22.82
N THR A 44 29.25 22.50 -23.85
CA THR A 44 28.78 21.49 -24.80
C THR A 44 29.90 21.08 -25.74
N ARG A 45 30.55 19.94 -25.46
CA ARG A 45 31.41 19.26 -26.45
C ARG A 45 30.51 18.55 -27.45
N THR A 46 30.41 19.09 -28.66
CA THR A 46 29.75 18.43 -29.78
C THR A 46 30.49 17.14 -30.13
N VAL A 47 29.84 16.00 -29.95
CA VAL A 47 30.31 14.71 -30.49
C VAL A 47 29.93 14.71 -31.97
N ALA A 48 30.91 14.91 -32.84
CA ALA A 48 30.73 14.67 -34.27
C ALA A 48 30.56 13.16 -34.48
N LEU A 49 29.33 12.73 -34.78
CA LEU A 49 29.06 11.38 -35.27
C LEU A 49 29.77 11.20 -36.61
N ALA A 50 30.56 10.14 -36.74
CA ALA A 50 31.20 9.80 -38.00
C ALA A 50 30.14 9.57 -39.08
N ALA A 51 30.39 10.07 -40.30
CA ALA A 51 29.47 9.91 -41.41
C ALA A 51 29.23 8.42 -41.73
N PRO A 52 27.98 7.97 -41.90
CA PRO A 52 27.70 6.63 -42.40
C PRO A 52 28.32 6.43 -43.80
N PRO A 53 28.88 5.25 -44.10
CA PRO A 53 29.30 4.94 -45.47
C PRO A 53 28.09 4.99 -46.42
N ALA A 54 28.30 5.48 -47.63
CA ALA A 54 27.24 5.73 -48.60
C ALA A 54 26.46 4.43 -48.92
N ALA A 55 25.15 4.45 -48.62
CA ALA A 55 24.26 3.37 -49.00
C ALA A 55 24.04 3.34 -50.52
N VAL A 56 24.14 2.15 -51.10
CA VAL A 56 23.91 1.88 -52.53
C VAL A 56 22.48 2.27 -52.93
N ALA A 57 22.32 2.76 -54.16
CA ALA A 57 21.03 3.22 -54.70
C ALA A 57 19.94 2.14 -54.63
N ALA A 58 18.79 2.51 -54.04
CA ALA A 58 17.58 1.69 -54.05
C ALA A 58 16.79 1.90 -55.34
N GLN A 59 16.42 0.80 -56.00
CA GLN A 59 15.53 0.80 -57.17
C GLN A 59 14.07 1.05 -56.75
N PRO A 60 13.23 1.66 -57.62
CA PRO A 60 11.84 1.95 -57.28
C PRO A 60 10.97 0.67 -57.28
N THR A 61 10.36 0.36 -56.14
CA THR A 61 9.34 -0.70 -56.02
C THR A 61 7.93 -0.10 -56.01
N VAL A 62 7.02 -0.76 -56.71
CA VAL A 62 5.67 -0.29 -57.05
C VAL A 62 4.75 -0.21 -55.83
N ALA A 63 3.89 0.82 -55.79
CA ALA A 63 2.90 1.04 -54.72
C ALA A 63 1.71 0.06 -54.79
N PRO A 64 1.24 -0.49 -53.66
CA PRO A 64 0.02 -1.32 -53.62
C PRO A 64 -1.28 -0.50 -53.80
N PRO A 65 -2.32 -1.04 -54.45
CA PRO A 65 -3.59 -0.35 -54.65
C PRO A 65 -4.46 -0.28 -53.38
N ALA A 66 -5.29 0.77 -53.29
CA ALA A 66 -6.17 1.04 -52.17
C ALA A 66 -7.35 0.04 -52.06
N ARG A 67 -7.78 -0.25 -50.83
CA ARG A 67 -8.90 -1.15 -50.51
C ARG A 67 -10.23 -0.36 -50.45
N PRO A 68 -11.33 -0.83 -51.06
CA PRO A 68 -12.61 -0.11 -51.06
C PRO A 68 -13.33 -0.15 -49.70
N PRO A 69 -14.24 0.81 -49.42
CA PRO A 69 -14.91 0.95 -48.13
C PRO A 69 -16.05 -0.07 -47.91
N THR A 70 -16.24 -0.46 -46.64
CA THR A 70 -17.32 -1.36 -46.18
C THR A 70 -18.68 -0.65 -46.07
N PRO A 71 -19.81 -1.32 -46.36
CA PRO A 71 -21.16 -0.74 -46.22
C PRO A 71 -21.63 -0.57 -44.76
N LYS A 72 -22.56 0.36 -44.53
CA LYS A 72 -23.23 0.57 -43.24
C LYS A 72 -24.26 -0.54 -42.94
N PRO A 73 -24.44 -0.97 -41.67
CA PRO A 73 -25.54 -1.86 -41.30
C PRO A 73 -26.91 -1.16 -41.41
N GLN A 74 -27.92 -1.88 -41.88
CA GLN A 74 -29.33 -1.49 -41.77
C GLN A 74 -30.03 -2.28 -40.67
N THR A 75 -30.92 -1.60 -39.94
CA THR A 75 -31.73 -2.18 -38.85
C THR A 75 -32.95 -2.91 -39.39
N VAL A 76 -33.22 -4.12 -38.91
CA VAL A 76 -34.56 -4.74 -38.93
C VAL A 76 -34.85 -5.31 -37.55
N ALA A 77 -36.07 -5.08 -37.05
CA ALA A 77 -36.46 -5.41 -35.68
C ALA A 77 -37.19 -6.76 -35.54
N ALA A 78 -36.89 -7.44 -34.44
CA ALA A 78 -37.73 -8.32 -33.62
C ALA A 78 -38.90 -9.12 -34.24
N ARG A 79 -38.85 -10.45 -34.03
CA ARG A 79 -39.98 -11.17 -33.40
C ARG A 79 -39.48 -12.42 -32.63
N PRO A 80 -39.99 -12.71 -31.41
CA PRO A 80 -39.51 -13.82 -30.60
C PRO A 80 -40.34 -15.10 -30.79
N VAL A 81 -39.74 -16.27 -30.52
CA VAL A 81 -40.47 -17.53 -30.28
C VAL A 81 -39.95 -18.17 -29.00
N LYS A 82 -40.82 -18.26 -27.98
CA LYS A 82 -40.63 -19.14 -26.81
C LYS A 82 -41.39 -20.45 -27.06
N ARG A 83 -40.74 -21.60 -26.90
CA ARG A 83 -41.33 -22.74 -26.16
C ARG A 83 -40.27 -23.78 -25.76
N ALA A 84 -40.49 -24.37 -24.59
CA ALA A 84 -39.79 -25.52 -23.99
C ALA A 84 -40.89 -26.42 -23.35
N PRO A 85 -40.58 -27.50 -22.63
CA PRO A 85 -39.63 -28.61 -22.87
C PRO A 85 -40.32 -30.00 -22.78
N ALA A 86 -39.57 -31.08 -23.03
CA ALA A 86 -39.77 -32.46 -22.53
C ALA A 86 -38.39 -33.18 -22.63
N ALA A 87 -37.85 -33.96 -21.68
CA ALA A 87 -38.41 -35.13 -20.96
C ALA A 87 -38.72 -36.28 -21.95
N GLU A 88 -38.26 -37.54 -21.82
CA GLU A 88 -37.64 -38.25 -20.68
C GLU A 88 -37.01 -39.61 -21.13
N LEU A 89 -36.03 -40.10 -20.36
CA LEU A 89 -35.60 -41.51 -20.14
C LEU A 89 -35.79 -42.61 -21.23
N ILE A 90 -34.69 -43.21 -21.74
CA ILE A 90 -34.61 -44.68 -22.01
C ILE A 90 -33.18 -45.20 -21.72
N ALA A 91 -33.08 -46.26 -20.93
CA ALA A 91 -32.02 -47.29 -20.96
C ALA A 91 -32.70 -48.66 -20.81
N PRO A 92 -32.18 -49.75 -21.41
CA PRO A 92 -31.52 -50.77 -20.57
C PRO A 92 -30.32 -51.51 -21.22
N ALA A 93 -29.65 -52.35 -20.41
CA ALA A 93 -28.51 -53.23 -20.73
C ALA A 93 -28.98 -54.61 -21.32
N PRO A 94 -28.16 -55.68 -21.58
CA PRO A 94 -26.85 -56.04 -20.98
C PRO A 94 -25.75 -56.68 -21.90
N THR A 95 -24.68 -57.15 -21.24
CA THR A 95 -23.42 -57.86 -21.60
C THR A 95 -23.58 -59.23 -22.32
N PRO A 96 -22.52 -60.01 -22.72
CA PRO A 96 -21.06 -59.98 -22.41
C PRO A 96 -20.15 -59.93 -23.71
N ALA A 97 -18.85 -60.29 -23.82
CA ALA A 97 -17.86 -60.98 -22.95
C ALA A 97 -16.35 -60.74 -23.31
N THR A 98 -15.45 -61.10 -22.38
CA THR A 98 -14.07 -61.68 -22.49
C THR A 98 -13.07 -61.28 -23.61
N GLN A 99 -11.91 -60.70 -23.25
CA GLN A 99 -10.56 -61.35 -23.29
C GLN A 99 -9.46 -60.47 -22.64
N SER A 100 -8.31 -61.08 -22.35
CA SER A 100 -7.25 -60.56 -21.46
C SER A 100 -5.99 -60.07 -22.24
N PRO A 101 -4.81 -59.77 -21.63
CA PRO A 101 -4.21 -58.45 -21.75
C PRO A 101 -3.05 -58.37 -22.76
N ALA A 102 -2.90 -57.22 -23.42
CA ALA A 102 -1.71 -56.88 -24.19
C ALA A 102 -0.91 -55.78 -23.46
N GLU A 103 0.31 -56.14 -23.07
CA GLU A 103 1.30 -55.28 -22.45
C GLU A 103 1.78 -54.20 -23.45
N ILE A 104 1.53 -52.92 -23.14
CA ILE A 104 2.10 -51.80 -23.89
C ILE A 104 2.87 -50.93 -22.91
N VAL A 105 4.17 -50.81 -23.17
CA VAL A 105 5.14 -50.08 -22.35
C VAL A 105 4.87 -48.57 -22.47
N ALA A 106 3.96 -48.05 -21.65
CA ALA A 106 3.69 -46.62 -21.58
C ALA A 106 4.81 -45.91 -20.82
N ALA A 107 5.68 -45.22 -21.57
CA ALA A 107 6.76 -44.42 -21.01
C ALA A 107 6.23 -43.48 -19.92
N THR A 108 6.90 -43.46 -18.77
CA THR A 108 6.55 -42.60 -17.64
C THR A 108 6.89 -41.15 -18.00
N ALA A 109 5.98 -40.50 -18.72
CA ALA A 109 5.91 -39.05 -18.75
C ALA A 109 5.50 -38.59 -17.35
N THR A 110 6.51 -38.39 -16.49
CA THR A 110 6.36 -37.71 -15.21
C THR A 110 5.77 -36.34 -15.53
N ARG A 111 4.45 -36.25 -15.42
CA ARG A 111 3.74 -34.98 -15.55
C ARG A 111 4.06 -34.22 -14.29
N GLU A 112 5.20 -33.53 -14.32
CA GLU A 112 5.65 -32.60 -13.30
C GLU A 112 4.46 -31.67 -13.05
N THR A 113 3.77 -31.95 -11.94
CA THR A 113 2.55 -31.26 -11.59
C THR A 113 3.05 -29.95 -11.06
N ALA A 114 3.21 -28.97 -11.97
CA ALA A 114 3.68 -27.63 -11.67
C ALA A 114 2.96 -27.17 -10.41
N ALA A 115 3.71 -27.08 -9.31
CA ALA A 115 3.13 -26.92 -8.00
C ALA A 115 2.31 -25.63 -8.02
N ALA A 116 0.98 -25.77 -7.94
CA ALA A 116 0.10 -24.63 -7.83
C ALA A 116 0.63 -23.80 -6.64
N PRO A 117 0.88 -22.49 -6.82
CA PRO A 117 1.58 -21.69 -5.83
C PRO A 117 0.81 -21.83 -4.52
N THR A 118 1.40 -22.55 -3.57
CA THR A 118 0.70 -22.89 -2.33
C THR A 118 0.56 -21.60 -1.56
N ILE A 119 -0.63 -21.01 -1.62
CA ILE A 119 -0.97 -19.77 -0.92
C ILE A 119 -0.45 -19.92 0.52
N ALA A 120 0.24 -18.90 1.03
CA ALA A 120 0.62 -18.90 2.44
C ALA A 120 -0.67 -19.03 3.24
N ALA A 121 -0.76 -20.04 4.12
CA ALA A 121 -1.94 -20.13 4.97
C ALA A 121 -1.98 -18.86 5.82
N ILE A 122 -3.16 -18.29 6.00
CA ILE A 122 -3.35 -17.04 6.73
C ILE A 122 -3.74 -17.39 8.17
N ALA A 123 -3.04 -16.80 9.13
CA ALA A 123 -3.44 -16.83 10.54
C ALA A 123 -3.54 -15.40 11.06
N LEU A 124 -4.75 -14.86 11.18
CA LEU A 124 -4.95 -13.50 11.69
C LEU A 124 -4.51 -13.41 13.16
N PRO A 125 -3.74 -12.38 13.55
CA PRO A 125 -3.43 -12.14 14.97
C PRO A 125 -4.71 -11.89 15.75
N GLY A 126 -4.79 -12.34 17.00
CA GLY A 126 -5.98 -12.13 17.85
C GLY A 126 -6.33 -10.64 18.01
N SER A 127 -7.62 -10.33 18.23
CA SER A 127 -8.06 -8.95 18.49
C SER A 127 -7.28 -8.35 19.67
N MET A 128 -6.74 -7.14 19.51
CA MET A 128 -5.81 -6.55 20.47
C MET A 128 -5.79 -5.02 20.41
N ARG A 129 -5.29 -4.40 21.48
CA ARG A 129 -4.95 -2.97 21.52
C ARG A 129 -3.47 -2.81 21.85
N LEU A 130 -2.68 -2.35 20.89
CA LEU A 130 -1.25 -2.07 21.08
C LEU A 130 -1.07 -0.58 21.36
N ASN A 131 -0.41 -0.27 22.48
CA ASN A 131 -0.04 1.10 22.84
C ASN A 131 1.44 1.33 22.48
N TYR A 132 1.74 2.48 21.89
CA TYR A 132 3.08 2.84 21.41
C TYR A 132 3.57 4.14 22.04
N LYS A 133 4.89 4.22 22.25
CA LYS A 133 5.61 5.51 22.29
C LYS A 133 6.07 5.84 20.88
N VAL A 134 5.88 7.09 20.48
CA VAL A 134 6.07 7.51 19.09
C VAL A 134 7.01 8.69 19.04
N GLU A 135 8.16 8.53 18.38
CA GLU A 135 9.05 9.65 18.08
C GLU A 135 8.74 10.20 16.68
N VAL A 136 8.38 11.48 16.61
CA VAL A 136 8.13 12.20 15.36
C VAL A 136 9.26 13.18 15.11
N ARG A 137 10.07 12.93 14.08
CA ARG A 137 11.15 13.82 13.63
C ARG A 137 10.72 14.61 12.40
N LYS A 138 10.90 15.93 12.43
CA LYS A 138 10.66 16.86 11.32
C LYS A 138 11.83 17.82 11.19
N GLY A 139 12.65 17.64 10.15
CA GLY A 139 13.97 18.28 10.09
C GLY A 139 14.78 18.03 11.37
N SER A 140 15.21 19.09 12.05
CA SER A 140 15.94 19.02 13.32
C SER A 140 15.05 18.89 14.57
N LEU A 141 13.73 19.06 14.44
CA LEU A 141 12.80 18.94 15.57
C LEU A 141 12.43 17.47 15.81
N SER A 142 12.53 17.01 17.06
CA SER A 142 11.95 15.74 17.51
C SER A 142 10.86 16.00 18.55
N VAL A 143 9.71 15.33 18.42
CA VAL A 143 8.56 15.44 19.31
C VAL A 143 8.14 14.04 19.75
N GLN A 144 7.92 13.88 21.06
CA GLN A 144 7.35 12.66 21.63
C GLN A 144 5.82 12.70 21.55
N ALA A 145 5.25 11.60 21.10
CA ALA A 145 3.83 11.35 20.93
C ALA A 145 3.46 9.98 21.51
N ASN A 146 2.17 9.72 21.68
CA ASN A 146 1.66 8.37 21.96
C ASN A 146 0.93 7.86 20.72
N GLY A 147 0.94 6.55 20.52
CA GLY A 147 0.21 5.87 19.47
C GLY A 147 -0.65 4.75 20.03
N GLN A 148 -1.73 4.40 19.34
CA GLN A 148 -2.54 3.22 19.64
C GLN A 148 -3.01 2.55 18.34
N LEU A 149 -2.76 1.25 18.20
CA LEU A 149 -3.41 0.40 17.21
C LEU A 149 -4.51 -0.39 17.92
N HIS A 150 -5.76 -0.19 17.51
CA HIS A 150 -6.89 -1.02 17.87
C HIS A 150 -7.18 -1.95 16.70
N TRP A 151 -7.04 -3.26 16.93
CA TRP A 151 -7.24 -4.32 15.94
C TRP A 151 -8.38 -5.23 16.40
N ARG A 152 -9.40 -5.39 15.56
CA ARG A 152 -10.55 -6.23 15.82
C ARG A 152 -10.94 -7.00 14.57
N HIS A 153 -11.34 -8.26 14.73
CA HIS A 153 -11.92 -9.06 13.66
C HIS A 153 -12.82 -10.17 14.21
N ASP A 154 -13.66 -10.69 13.32
CA ASP A 154 -14.39 -11.94 13.45
C ASP A 154 -14.16 -12.80 12.19
N ALA A 155 -14.97 -13.84 11.98
CA ALA A 155 -14.82 -14.74 10.83
C ALA A 155 -15.11 -14.07 9.47
N ASP A 156 -15.83 -12.95 9.45
CA ASP A 156 -16.35 -12.30 8.24
C ASP A 156 -15.74 -10.92 7.98
N SER A 157 -15.35 -10.20 9.03
CA SER A 157 -15.09 -8.77 9.00
C SER A 157 -13.93 -8.34 9.91
N TYR A 158 -13.35 -7.17 9.60
CA TYR A 158 -12.30 -6.58 10.43
C TYR A 158 -12.42 -5.05 10.54
N GLU A 159 -11.86 -4.51 11.62
CA GLU A 159 -11.66 -3.10 11.91
C GLU A 159 -10.22 -2.89 12.43
N ALA A 160 -9.44 -2.03 11.76
CA ALA A 160 -8.11 -1.62 12.18
C ALA A 160 -8.04 -0.09 12.29
N ARG A 161 -7.75 0.43 13.48
CA ARG A 161 -7.60 1.87 13.72
C ARG A 161 -6.24 2.16 14.35
N LEU A 162 -5.39 2.91 13.65
CA LEU A 162 -4.13 3.43 14.16
C LEU A 162 -4.27 4.92 14.45
N GLU A 163 -4.00 5.37 15.67
CA GLU A 163 -4.07 6.78 16.05
C GLU A 163 -2.75 7.23 16.69
N VAL A 164 -2.26 8.41 16.32
CA VAL A 164 -1.06 9.05 16.87
C VAL A 164 -1.43 10.47 17.34
N SER A 165 -1.12 10.78 18.59
CA SER A 165 -1.44 12.07 19.20
C SER A 165 -0.33 12.57 20.13
N ALA A 166 -0.18 13.88 20.22
CA ALA A 166 0.75 14.55 21.13
C ALA A 166 0.05 15.75 21.78
N PRO A 167 0.43 16.15 23.00
CA PRO A 167 -0.14 17.33 23.65
C PRO A 167 -0.02 18.57 22.77
N LEU A 168 -1.11 19.34 22.67
CA LEU A 168 -1.20 20.60 21.91
C LEU A 168 -0.98 20.49 20.38
N LEU A 169 -0.87 19.28 19.82
CA LEU A 169 -0.77 19.05 18.37
C LEU A 169 -2.00 18.31 17.83
N PRO A 170 -2.41 18.56 16.56
CA PRO A 170 -3.46 17.76 15.92
C PRO A 170 -3.08 16.28 15.87
N SER A 171 -3.99 15.41 16.27
CA SER A 171 -3.83 13.97 16.08
C SER A 171 -3.86 13.59 14.59
N ARG A 172 -3.32 12.40 14.29
CA ARG A 172 -3.55 11.72 13.02
C ARG A 172 -4.13 10.35 13.31
N SER A 173 -5.18 9.95 12.60
CA SER A 173 -5.78 8.63 12.71
C SER A 173 -5.98 8.01 11.33
N GLN A 174 -5.52 6.78 11.17
CA GLN A 174 -5.80 5.92 10.03
C GLN A 174 -6.82 4.86 10.45
N HIS A 175 -7.75 4.55 9.54
CA HIS A 175 -8.84 3.61 9.80
C HIS A 175 -9.05 2.75 8.55
N SER A 176 -8.98 1.42 8.70
CA SER A 176 -9.25 0.44 7.66
C SER A 176 -10.36 -0.49 8.13
N VAL A 177 -11.35 -0.71 7.28
CA VAL A 177 -12.44 -1.67 7.50
C VAL A 177 -12.64 -2.54 6.26
N GLY A 178 -12.97 -3.80 6.46
CA GLY A 178 -13.13 -4.73 5.36
C GLY A 178 -13.68 -6.10 5.76
N ARG A 179 -13.55 -7.05 4.84
CA ARG A 179 -13.88 -8.46 5.05
C ARG A 179 -12.64 -9.27 5.40
N VAL A 180 -12.85 -10.37 6.10
CA VAL A 180 -11.89 -11.49 6.19
C VAL A 180 -12.25 -12.48 5.08
N THR A 181 -11.24 -12.98 4.36
CA THR A 181 -11.37 -13.99 3.29
C THR A 181 -10.29 -15.08 3.47
N PRO A 182 -10.36 -16.21 2.75
CA PRO A 182 -9.32 -17.24 2.81
C PRO A 182 -7.91 -16.74 2.43
N GLU A 183 -7.83 -15.68 1.64
CA GLU A 183 -6.59 -15.00 1.23
C GLU A 183 -6.14 -13.90 2.22
N GLY A 184 -6.95 -13.63 3.25
CA GLY A 184 -6.66 -12.71 4.34
C GLY A 184 -7.57 -11.48 4.34
N LEU A 185 -7.00 -10.29 4.49
CA LEU A 185 -7.76 -9.06 4.60
C LEU A 185 -8.22 -8.58 3.23
N ALA A 186 -9.48 -8.19 3.14
CA ALA A 186 -10.07 -7.57 1.96
C ALA A 186 -10.67 -6.21 2.34
N PRO A 187 -9.88 -5.12 2.30
CA PRO A 187 -10.39 -3.78 2.58
C PRO A 187 -11.58 -3.42 1.71
N LEU A 188 -12.50 -2.66 2.31
CA LEU A 188 -13.64 -2.00 1.68
C LEU A 188 -13.50 -0.47 1.74
N ARG A 189 -13.01 0.07 2.86
CA ARG A 189 -12.68 1.49 3.02
C ARG A 189 -11.42 1.66 3.86
N PHE A 190 -10.57 2.59 3.41
CA PHE A 190 -9.47 3.16 4.19
C PHE A 190 -9.68 4.67 4.32
N SER A 191 -9.43 5.26 5.50
CA SER A 191 -9.31 6.71 5.64
C SER A 191 -8.10 7.13 6.48
N ASP A 192 -7.58 8.32 6.17
CA ASP A 192 -6.47 8.97 6.88
C ASP A 192 -6.93 10.39 7.25
N LYS A 193 -7.05 10.63 8.55
CA LYS A 193 -7.56 11.87 9.15
C LYS A 193 -6.46 12.58 9.89
N GLY A 194 -6.05 13.73 9.38
CA GLY A 194 -5.22 14.71 10.08
C GLY A 194 -6.01 16.01 10.28
N ARG A 195 -5.58 17.09 9.63
CA ARG A 195 -6.35 18.36 9.55
C ARG A 195 -7.66 18.20 8.77
N SER A 196 -7.65 17.33 7.77
CA SER A 196 -8.82 16.88 6.99
C SER A 196 -8.82 15.35 6.95
N GLU A 197 -9.96 14.75 6.61
CA GLU A 197 -10.05 13.32 6.32
C GLU A 197 -10.08 13.09 4.80
N GLU A 198 -9.24 12.18 4.32
CA GLU A 198 -9.33 11.62 2.98
C GLU A 198 -9.51 10.10 3.06
N ALA A 199 -10.10 9.50 2.03
CA ALA A 199 -10.40 8.08 2.00
C ALA A 199 -10.21 7.44 0.63
N ALA A 200 -9.99 6.13 0.63
CA ALA A 200 -10.07 5.25 -0.52
C ALA A 200 -11.17 4.20 -0.29
N HIS A 201 -11.94 3.89 -1.35
CA HIS A 201 -12.97 2.85 -1.35
C HIS A 201 -12.59 1.76 -2.34
N PHE A 202 -12.73 0.50 -1.93
CA PHE A 202 -12.32 -0.68 -2.69
C PHE A 202 -13.57 -1.31 -3.34
N GLU A 203 -13.93 -0.81 -4.52
CA GLU A 203 -15.11 -1.24 -5.26
C GLU A 203 -14.81 -2.54 -6.04
N ARG A 204 -14.71 -3.65 -5.30
CA ARG A 204 -14.33 -4.98 -5.82
C ARG A 204 -15.21 -5.45 -6.99
N ASP A 205 -16.52 -5.26 -6.89
CA ASP A 205 -17.49 -5.59 -7.96
C ASP A 205 -17.25 -4.79 -9.26
N LYS A 206 -16.54 -3.67 -9.19
CA LYS A 206 -16.19 -2.80 -10.32
C LYS A 206 -14.70 -2.86 -10.67
N GLY A 207 -13.90 -3.70 -9.98
CA GLY A 207 -12.47 -3.85 -10.22
C GLY A 207 -11.64 -2.58 -10.02
N LYS A 208 -12.05 -1.65 -9.13
CA LYS A 208 -11.35 -0.37 -8.93
C LYS A 208 -11.27 0.13 -7.49
N VAL A 209 -10.27 0.98 -7.23
CA VAL A 209 -10.14 1.80 -6.02
C VAL A 209 -10.48 3.26 -6.38
N THR A 210 -11.37 3.89 -5.61
CA THR A 210 -11.81 5.28 -5.82
C THR A 210 -11.48 6.15 -4.62
N PHE A 211 -11.12 7.42 -4.88
CA PHE A 211 -10.55 8.31 -3.86
C PHE A 211 -11.48 9.49 -3.54
N SER A 212 -11.73 9.76 -2.25
CA SER A 212 -12.59 10.87 -1.81
C SER A 212 -12.04 12.26 -2.17
N SER A 213 -10.75 12.33 -2.50
CA SER A 213 -10.06 13.53 -2.99
C SER A 213 -10.25 13.77 -4.50
N ASN A 214 -11.16 13.05 -5.15
CA ASN A 214 -11.48 13.11 -6.59
C ASN A 214 -10.23 12.97 -7.48
N ARG A 215 -9.30 12.11 -7.05
CA ARG A 215 -8.16 11.65 -7.86
C ARG A 215 -8.63 10.60 -8.87
N PRO A 216 -7.86 10.39 -9.97
CA PRO A 216 -8.14 9.30 -10.90
C PRO A 216 -8.25 7.95 -10.18
N ASP A 217 -9.26 7.17 -10.54
CA ASP A 217 -9.45 5.81 -10.03
C ASP A 217 -8.24 4.92 -10.38
N ALA A 218 -7.91 3.97 -9.51
CA ALA A 218 -6.89 2.96 -9.77
C ALA A 218 -7.54 1.59 -10.02
N PRO A 219 -6.94 0.70 -10.85
CA PRO A 219 -7.39 -0.68 -10.95
C PRO A 219 -7.21 -1.39 -9.60
N LEU A 220 -8.09 -2.34 -9.27
CA LEU A 220 -8.05 -3.12 -8.03
C LEU A 220 -7.75 -4.58 -8.34
N VAL A 221 -6.61 -5.10 -7.86
CA VAL A 221 -6.26 -6.52 -8.00
C VAL A 221 -6.68 -7.35 -6.78
N ALA A 222 -6.74 -8.67 -6.94
CA ALA A 222 -6.93 -9.59 -5.83
C ALA A 222 -5.81 -9.45 -4.78
N GLY A 223 -6.15 -9.58 -3.50
CA GLY A 223 -5.20 -9.41 -2.39
C GLY A 223 -4.72 -7.96 -2.13
N ALA A 224 -5.21 -6.96 -2.87
CA ALA A 224 -4.86 -5.56 -2.64
C ALA A 224 -5.31 -5.05 -1.26
N GLN A 225 -4.45 -4.25 -0.65
CA GLN A 225 -4.54 -3.72 0.71
C GLN A 225 -4.55 -2.18 0.71
N ASP A 226 -4.74 -1.59 1.89
CA ASP A 226 -4.44 -0.18 2.17
C ASP A 226 -3.19 -0.05 3.06
N ARG A 227 -2.73 1.18 3.29
CA ARG A 227 -1.50 1.48 4.05
C ARG A 227 -1.50 1.00 5.51
N LEU A 228 -2.65 0.70 6.11
CA LEU A 228 -2.75 0.14 7.46
C LEU A 228 -2.98 -1.38 7.41
N SER A 229 -3.94 -1.87 6.61
CA SER A 229 -4.23 -3.30 6.49
C SER A 229 -3.05 -4.11 5.92
N VAL A 230 -2.19 -3.54 5.08
CA VAL A 230 -0.99 -4.23 4.56
C VAL A 230 -0.05 -4.72 5.67
N LEU A 231 0.04 -4.00 6.80
CA LEU A 231 0.88 -4.39 7.94
C LEU A 231 0.34 -5.65 8.63
N LEU A 232 -0.99 -5.72 8.74
CA LEU A 232 -1.73 -6.82 9.38
C LEU A 232 -1.83 -8.03 8.44
N GLN A 233 -1.95 -7.81 7.13
CA GLN A 233 -1.88 -8.85 6.11
C GLN A 233 -0.49 -9.51 6.11
N LEU A 234 0.60 -8.74 6.18
CA LEU A 234 1.95 -9.29 6.28
C LEU A 234 2.12 -10.13 7.56
N ALA A 235 1.64 -9.63 8.71
CA ALA A 235 1.62 -10.39 9.95
C ALA A 235 0.88 -11.72 9.80
N ALA A 236 -0.31 -11.72 9.18
CA ALA A 236 -1.13 -12.90 9.05
C ALA A 236 -0.61 -13.93 8.04
N MET A 237 0.00 -13.47 6.94
CA MET A 237 0.69 -14.32 5.96
C MET A 237 1.90 -15.03 6.58
N ILE A 238 2.69 -14.32 7.39
CA ILE A 238 3.85 -14.90 8.07
C ILE A 238 3.39 -15.84 9.18
N ALA A 239 2.44 -15.44 10.03
CA ALA A 239 1.95 -16.24 11.15
C ALA A 239 1.41 -17.61 10.72
N GLY A 240 0.68 -17.68 9.60
CA GLY A 240 0.12 -18.95 9.12
C GLY A 240 1.10 -19.78 8.26
N SER A 241 2.27 -19.27 7.89
CA SER A 241 3.30 -20.06 7.18
C SER A 241 4.74 -19.53 7.41
N PRO A 242 5.29 -19.51 8.65
CA PRO A 242 6.57 -18.85 8.93
C PRO A 242 7.74 -19.35 8.07
N GLY A 243 7.79 -20.66 7.81
CA GLY A 243 8.82 -21.29 6.97
C GLY A 243 8.82 -20.87 5.49
N LYS A 244 7.77 -20.15 5.01
CA LYS A 244 7.73 -19.56 3.66
C LYS A 244 8.37 -18.16 3.60
N PHE A 245 8.81 -17.59 4.73
CA PHE A 245 9.35 -16.24 4.83
C PHE A 245 10.78 -16.20 5.43
N PRO A 246 11.76 -16.95 4.90
CA PRO A 246 13.17 -16.77 5.27
C PRO A 246 13.69 -15.37 4.88
N PRO A 247 14.81 -14.91 5.46
CA PRO A 247 15.50 -13.69 5.03
C PRO A 247 15.72 -13.64 3.51
N GLY A 248 15.54 -12.45 2.92
CA GLY A 248 15.57 -12.24 1.46
C GLY A 248 14.25 -12.54 0.74
N THR A 249 13.20 -13.01 1.43
CA THR A 249 11.88 -13.22 0.81
C THR A 249 11.24 -11.89 0.41
N HIS A 250 10.77 -11.80 -0.83
CA HIS A 250 10.11 -10.61 -1.38
C HIS A 250 8.61 -10.84 -1.51
N THR A 251 7.80 -9.98 -0.89
CA THR A 251 6.34 -10.01 -0.96
C THR A 251 5.85 -8.74 -1.66
N THR A 252 5.14 -8.87 -2.78
CA THR A 252 4.55 -7.73 -3.51
C THR A 252 3.05 -7.65 -3.27
N ILE A 253 2.57 -6.51 -2.78
CA ILE A 253 1.16 -6.26 -2.48
C ILE A 253 0.76 -4.91 -3.08
N GLN A 254 -0.34 -4.85 -3.84
CA GLN A 254 -0.92 -3.55 -4.23
C GLN A 254 -1.42 -2.85 -2.96
N THR A 255 -0.89 -1.67 -2.66
CA THR A 255 -1.23 -0.90 -1.46
C THR A 255 -1.79 0.47 -1.86
N ALA A 256 -3.02 0.74 -1.45
CA ALA A 256 -3.68 2.03 -1.66
C ALA A 256 -3.46 3.01 -0.49
N GLY A 257 -3.04 4.24 -0.81
CA GLY A 257 -3.19 5.41 0.05
C GLY A 257 -4.54 6.10 -0.17
N THR A 258 -4.66 7.37 0.24
CA THR A 258 -5.87 8.18 0.00
C THR A 258 -5.90 8.89 -1.37
N ARG A 259 -4.84 8.71 -2.18
CA ARG A 259 -4.58 9.45 -3.43
C ARG A 259 -3.87 8.64 -4.52
N ASP A 260 -3.49 7.41 -4.22
CA ASP A 260 -2.60 6.55 -5.00
C ASP A 260 -2.85 5.07 -4.66
N SER A 261 -2.51 4.15 -5.57
CA SER A 261 -2.53 2.71 -5.33
C SER A 261 -1.46 2.02 -6.17
N GLU A 262 -0.47 1.42 -5.51
CA GLU A 262 0.79 1.02 -6.15
C GLU A 262 1.34 -0.30 -5.58
N PRO A 263 2.11 -1.08 -6.36
CA PRO A 263 2.74 -2.30 -5.87
C PRO A 263 3.88 -1.98 -4.89
N TRP A 264 3.65 -2.28 -3.60
CA TRP A 264 4.66 -2.21 -2.56
C TRP A 264 5.38 -3.56 -2.47
N VAL A 265 6.72 -3.51 -2.44
CA VAL A 265 7.56 -4.70 -2.27
C VAL A 265 8.16 -4.65 -0.87
N PHE A 266 7.86 -5.65 -0.06
CA PHE A 266 8.46 -5.86 1.25
C PHE A 266 9.48 -6.99 1.17
N THR A 267 10.68 -6.75 1.70
CA THR A 267 11.73 -7.75 1.88
C THR A 267 11.78 -8.15 3.34
N VAL A 268 11.89 -9.46 3.63
CA VAL A 268 12.20 -9.96 4.97
C VAL A 268 13.70 -9.81 5.21
N GLU A 269 14.10 -9.05 6.21
CA GLU A 269 15.52 -8.85 6.57
C GLU A 269 16.03 -9.97 7.49
N GLY A 270 15.15 -10.51 8.35
CA GLY A 270 15.45 -11.56 9.31
C GLY A 270 15.19 -11.15 10.76
N ASP A 271 15.70 -11.96 11.69
CA ASP A 271 15.42 -11.80 13.12
C ASP A 271 16.24 -10.65 13.75
N GLU A 272 15.57 -9.79 14.50
CA GLU A 272 16.16 -8.68 15.26
C GLU A 272 15.63 -8.69 16.70
N HIS A 273 16.52 -8.56 17.69
CA HIS A 273 16.14 -8.43 19.09
C HIS A 273 16.06 -6.95 19.47
N LEU A 274 14.86 -6.46 19.79
CA LEU A 274 14.62 -5.07 20.13
C LEU A 274 14.52 -4.87 21.65
N GLN A 275 15.13 -3.79 22.14
CA GLN A 275 14.78 -3.19 23.42
C GLN A 275 13.73 -2.11 23.17
N LEU A 276 12.47 -2.42 23.46
CA LEU A 276 11.32 -1.52 23.30
C LEU A 276 10.91 -0.95 24.67
N PRO A 277 10.09 0.12 24.70
CA PRO A 277 9.51 0.65 25.94
C PRO A 277 8.76 -0.40 26.78
N GLY A 278 8.10 -1.36 26.14
CA GLY A 278 7.40 -2.47 26.81
C GLY A 278 8.29 -3.64 27.23
N GLY A 279 9.59 -3.63 26.91
CA GLY A 279 10.54 -4.68 27.25
C GLY A 279 11.39 -5.18 26.08
N LYS A 280 12.12 -6.28 26.31
CA LYS A 280 12.90 -6.96 25.26
C LYS A 280 12.00 -7.89 24.47
N VAL A 281 12.05 -7.80 23.13
CA VAL A 281 11.20 -8.57 22.23
C VAL A 281 12.04 -9.11 21.07
N ALA A 282 11.96 -10.42 20.81
CA ALA A 282 12.47 -11.00 19.58
C ALA A 282 11.48 -10.73 18.44
N THR A 283 11.98 -10.25 17.30
CA THR A 283 11.13 -9.80 16.18
C THR A 283 11.66 -10.26 14.85
N LEU A 284 10.78 -10.40 13.86
CA LEU A 284 11.12 -10.53 12.45
C LEU A 284 10.99 -9.16 11.80
N LYS A 285 12.07 -8.66 11.17
CA LYS A 285 12.08 -7.37 10.47
C LYS A 285 11.68 -7.54 9.00
N LEU A 286 10.82 -6.63 8.55
CA LEU A 286 10.49 -6.40 7.14
C LEU A 286 10.80 -4.95 6.74
N ILE A 287 11.16 -4.76 5.47
CA ILE A 287 11.50 -3.44 4.91
C ILE A 287 10.83 -3.24 3.53
N ARG A 288 10.21 -2.08 3.32
CA ARG A 288 9.88 -1.54 1.99
C ARG A 288 10.86 -0.40 1.72
N ASN A 289 11.82 -0.64 0.83
CA ASN A 289 12.73 0.41 0.38
C ASN A 289 12.06 1.33 -0.67
N PRO A 290 12.39 2.63 -0.71
CA PRO A 290 11.96 3.52 -1.78
C PRO A 290 12.39 3.00 -3.16
N ARG A 291 11.46 2.98 -4.13
CA ARG A 291 11.73 2.52 -5.51
C ARG A 291 11.76 3.64 -6.54
N LYS A 292 11.37 4.84 -6.15
CA LYS A 292 11.30 6.06 -6.98
C LYS A 292 11.50 7.29 -6.10
N GLU A 293 11.65 8.45 -6.73
CA GLU A 293 11.58 9.72 -6.03
C GLU A 293 10.22 9.86 -5.32
N TYR A 294 10.22 10.51 -4.15
CA TYR A 294 9.05 10.73 -3.28
C TYR A 294 8.45 9.51 -2.56
N ASP A 295 9.06 8.32 -2.65
CA ASP A 295 8.62 7.14 -1.91
C ASP A 295 8.93 7.18 -0.40
N THR A 296 7.97 6.73 0.42
CA THR A 296 8.18 6.46 1.86
C THR A 296 8.92 5.13 2.06
N LYS A 297 10.00 5.15 2.86
CA LYS A 297 10.59 3.92 3.43
C LYS A 297 9.72 3.42 4.58
N VAL A 298 9.40 2.14 4.59
CA VAL A 298 8.69 1.48 5.70
C VAL A 298 9.61 0.43 6.31
N GLU A 299 9.78 0.45 7.62
CA GLU A 299 10.40 -0.63 8.39
C GLU A 299 9.39 -1.13 9.43
N LEU A 300 9.13 -2.43 9.43
CA LEU A 300 8.11 -3.10 10.21
C LEU A 300 8.77 -4.24 11.00
N TRP A 301 8.50 -4.34 12.29
CA TRP A 301 8.96 -5.44 13.12
C TRP A 301 7.75 -6.15 13.73
N LEU A 302 7.67 -7.45 13.47
CA LEU A 302 6.61 -8.33 13.92
C LEU A 302 7.15 -9.23 15.03
N ALA A 303 6.42 -9.43 16.12
CA ALA A 303 6.87 -10.26 17.25
C ALA A 303 6.26 -11.68 17.20
N PRO A 304 7.02 -12.75 16.87
CA PRO A 304 6.47 -14.11 16.78
C PRO A 304 5.81 -14.59 18.07
N THR A 305 6.33 -14.16 19.23
CA THR A 305 5.79 -14.48 20.56
C THR A 305 4.53 -13.69 20.94
N MET A 306 4.03 -12.84 20.05
CA MET A 306 2.81 -12.04 20.21
C MET A 306 1.92 -12.18 18.96
N ASP A 307 1.80 -13.40 18.43
CA ASP A 307 1.02 -13.71 17.23
C ASP A 307 1.44 -12.88 15.99
N TYR A 308 2.73 -12.56 15.87
CA TYR A 308 3.28 -11.66 14.86
C TYR A 308 2.72 -10.22 14.91
N ALA A 309 2.27 -9.75 16.07
CA ALA A 309 1.84 -8.37 16.28
C ALA A 309 2.91 -7.34 15.82
N PRO A 310 2.49 -6.20 15.21
CA PRO A 310 3.40 -5.15 14.76
C PRO A 310 3.92 -4.32 15.95
N VAL A 311 5.01 -4.78 16.57
CA VAL A 311 5.60 -4.15 17.77
C VAL A 311 6.48 -2.94 17.47
N ARG A 312 6.90 -2.74 16.22
CA ARG A 312 7.48 -1.46 15.78
C ARG A 312 7.11 -1.15 14.34
N LEU A 313 6.80 0.12 14.07
CA LEU A 313 6.61 0.65 12.71
C LEU A 313 7.36 1.98 12.59
N ARG A 314 8.37 2.01 11.71
CA ARG A 314 9.09 3.23 11.35
C ARG A 314 8.79 3.62 9.91
N LEU A 315 8.21 4.80 9.74
CA LEU A 315 8.00 5.44 8.45
C LEU A 315 9.07 6.53 8.28
N THR A 316 9.81 6.54 7.17
CA THR A 316 10.76 7.61 6.84
C THR A 316 10.41 8.19 5.48
N GLN A 317 10.17 9.49 5.46
CA GLN A 317 9.79 10.27 4.29
C GLN A 317 11.02 10.63 3.45
N PRO A 318 10.84 10.98 2.16
CA PRO A 318 11.93 11.36 1.25
C PRO A 318 12.82 12.50 1.75
N ASN A 319 12.26 13.41 2.55
CA ASN A 319 12.96 14.56 3.15
C ASN A 319 13.66 14.23 4.48
N GLY A 320 13.66 12.97 4.91
CA GLY A 320 14.24 12.52 6.19
C GLY A 320 13.31 12.63 7.40
N ASP A 321 12.15 13.28 7.28
CA ASP A 321 11.13 13.28 8.34
C ASP A 321 10.72 11.85 8.65
N SER A 322 10.52 11.51 9.92
CA SER A 322 10.18 10.15 10.31
C SER A 322 9.20 10.06 11.47
N VAL A 323 8.48 8.95 11.52
CA VAL A 323 7.59 8.55 12.62
C VAL A 323 8.00 7.14 13.01
N ASP A 324 8.55 6.98 14.21
CA ASP A 324 8.98 5.68 14.76
C ASP A 324 8.09 5.31 15.94
N GLN A 325 7.22 4.33 15.74
CA GLN A 325 6.25 3.86 16.72
C GLN A 325 6.79 2.57 17.37
N GLN A 326 7.06 2.62 18.67
CA GLN A 326 7.67 1.52 19.43
C GLN A 326 6.71 1.03 20.52
N TRP A 327 6.46 -0.28 20.55
CA TRP A 327 5.49 -0.88 21.45
C TRP A 327 5.84 -0.67 22.93
N ALA A 328 4.82 -0.29 23.71
CA ALA A 328 4.91 0.03 25.12
C ALA A 328 4.04 -0.88 26.00
N SER A 329 2.85 -1.25 25.55
CA SER A 329 2.00 -2.25 26.22
C SER A 329 0.96 -2.84 25.25
N THR A 330 0.37 -3.96 25.64
CA THR A 330 -0.77 -4.56 24.94
C THR A 330 -1.92 -4.73 25.93
N ASP A 331 -3.06 -4.15 25.63
CA ASP A 331 -4.30 -4.44 26.33
C ASP A 331 -5.03 -5.54 25.54
N ARG A 332 -5.22 -6.71 26.18
CA ARG A 332 -6.10 -7.76 25.66
C ARG A 332 -7.52 -7.44 26.12
N GLY A 333 -8.43 -7.27 25.16
CA GLY A 333 -9.87 -7.16 25.40
C GLY A 333 -10.52 -8.54 25.46
#